data_AF-A0A2V2S6I2-F1
#
_entry.id   AF-A0A2V2S6I2-F1
#
_cell.length_a   1.000
_cell.length_b   1.000
_cell.length_c   1.000
_cell.angle_alpha   90.00
_cell.angle_beta   90.00
_cell.angle_gamma   90.00
#
_symmetry.space_group_name_H-M   'P 1'
#
loop_
_entity.id
_entity.type
_entity.pdbx_description
1 polymer ?
#
loop_
_entity_poly.entity_id
_entity_poly.type
_entity_poly.pdbx_seq_one_letter_code
_entity_poly.pdbx_strand_id
1 'polypeptide(L)'
;MKVFLSYSSEDRAVAKQIASKLTKAGLKAWDRADAVLPGDNWGLEVGKALEQSKAMVVLISPKSVKSESVQHELQYALITSRFKGRVVPVLVKPTRDLPGILQRFPIVRVGQNLQKATREIVKLLKHGFELTPATS
;
A
#
# COMPACT_ATOMS: atom_id res chain seq x y z
N MET A 1 11.54 2.58 -9.04
CA MET A 1 11.35 2.00 -7.69
C MET A 1 10.21 0.99 -7.73
N LYS A 2 10.35 -0.19 -7.12
CA LYS A 2 9.27 -1.19 -6.98
C LYS A 2 8.39 -0.85 -5.78
N VAL A 3 7.08 -0.81 -5.99
CA VAL A 3 6.07 -0.46 -4.99
C VAL A 3 5.12 -1.63 -4.83
N PHE A 4 5.03 -2.16 -3.61
CA PHE A 4 4.08 -3.22 -3.29
C PHE A 4 2.70 -2.59 -3.01
N LEU A 5 1.66 -3.07 -3.69
CA LEU A 5 0.29 -2.61 -3.48
C LEU A 5 -0.48 -3.65 -2.66
N SER A 6 -0.69 -3.36 -1.38
CA SER A 6 -1.45 -4.21 -0.44
C SER A 6 -2.91 -3.76 -0.39
N TYR A 7 -3.85 -4.66 -0.65
CA TYR A 7 -5.28 -4.35 -0.69
C TYR A 7 -6.15 -5.61 -0.54
N SER A 8 -7.42 -5.44 -0.15
CA SER A 8 -8.39 -6.55 -0.14
C SER A 8 -8.97 -6.78 -1.53
N SER A 9 -9.45 -7.98 -1.86
CA SER A 9 -10.05 -8.27 -3.18
C SER A 9 -11.17 -7.28 -3.59
N GLU A 10 -11.94 -6.77 -2.63
CA GLU A 10 -13.00 -5.76 -2.85
C GLU A 10 -12.47 -4.39 -3.28
N ASP A 11 -11.20 -4.09 -3.00
CA ASP A 11 -10.55 -2.82 -3.33
C ASP A 11 -9.78 -2.88 -4.67
N ARG A 12 -9.83 -4.02 -5.39
CA ARG A 12 -9.09 -4.28 -6.63
C ARG A 12 -9.30 -3.21 -7.71
N ALA A 13 -10.52 -2.73 -7.87
CA ALA A 13 -10.84 -1.72 -8.88
C ALA A 13 -10.11 -0.39 -8.62
N VAL A 14 -9.97 0.01 -7.36
CA VAL A 14 -9.23 1.23 -6.96
C VAL A 14 -7.73 0.97 -7.04
N ALA A 15 -7.28 -0.21 -6.59
CA ALA A 15 -5.89 -0.64 -6.67
C ALA A 15 -5.35 -0.56 -8.11
N LYS A 16 -6.08 -1.11 -9.09
CA LYS A 16 -5.70 -1.08 -10.51
C LYS A 16 -5.54 0.35 -11.04
N GLN A 17 -6.44 1.26 -10.66
CA GLN A 17 -6.35 2.67 -11.07
C GLN A 17 -5.14 3.38 -10.45
N ILE A 18 -4.85 3.11 -9.17
CA ILE A 18 -3.66 3.63 -8.50
C ILE A 18 -2.40 3.06 -9.17
N ALA A 19 -2.32 1.74 -9.37
CA ALA A 19 -1.19 1.07 -10.02
C ALA A 19 -0.89 1.65 -11.41
N SER A 20 -1.92 1.86 -12.23
CA SER A 20 -1.77 2.49 -13.56
C SER A 20 -1.17 3.88 -13.47
N LYS A 21 -1.64 4.71 -12.53
CA LYS A 21 -1.13 6.08 -12.34
C LYS A 21 0.28 6.11 -11.73
N LEU A 22 0.61 5.20 -10.82
CA LEU A 22 1.97 5.02 -10.30
C LEU A 22 2.93 4.64 -11.45
N THR A 23 2.49 3.74 -12.33
CA THR A 23 3.24 3.32 -13.51
C THR A 23 3.51 4.48 -14.47
N LYS A 24 2.48 5.28 -14.78
CA LYS A 24 2.63 6.52 -15.57
C LYS A 24 3.57 7.54 -14.93
N ALA A 25 3.76 7.50 -13.60
CA ALA A 25 4.69 8.36 -12.88
C ALA A 25 6.13 7.80 -12.76
N GLY A 26 6.42 6.67 -13.44
CA GLY A 26 7.74 6.01 -13.46
C GLY A 26 8.00 5.05 -12.30
N LEU A 27 6.96 4.66 -11.54
CA LEU A 27 7.06 3.68 -10.45
C LEU A 27 6.60 2.31 -10.94
N LYS A 28 7.25 1.23 -10.48
CA LYS A 28 6.84 -0.13 -10.81
C LYS A 28 5.90 -0.63 -9.72
N ALA A 29 4.61 -0.36 -9.86
CA ALA A 29 3.59 -0.87 -8.94
C ALA A 29 3.33 -2.34 -9.23
N TRP A 30 3.49 -3.19 -8.22
CA TRP A 30 3.17 -4.60 -8.34
C TRP A 30 1.72 -4.82 -7.90
N ASP A 31 0.88 -5.26 -8.85
CA ASP A 31 -0.50 -5.61 -8.58
C ASP A 31 -0.60 -7.13 -8.35
N ARG A 32 -1.12 -7.51 -7.19
CA ARG A 32 -1.36 -8.88 -6.75
C ARG A 32 -2.24 -9.70 -7.71
N ALA A 33 -2.98 -9.05 -8.59
CA ALA A 33 -3.79 -9.68 -9.62
C ALA A 33 -3.03 -10.18 -10.86
N ASP A 34 -1.82 -9.66 -11.11
CA ASP A 34 -1.05 -9.96 -12.34
C ASP A 34 -0.03 -11.11 -12.13
N ALA A 35 -0.01 -11.72 -10.95
CA ALA A 35 1.12 -12.49 -10.46
C ALA A 35 0.96 -14.02 -10.49
N VAL A 36 -0.19 -14.55 -10.91
CA VAL A 36 -0.45 -15.98 -10.74
C VAL A 36 -0.87 -16.63 -12.05
N LEU A 37 0.02 -17.49 -12.53
CA LEU A 37 -0.34 -18.57 -13.44
C LEU A 37 -1.01 -19.69 -12.62
N PRO A 38 -1.99 -20.42 -13.19
CA PRO A 38 -2.53 -21.61 -12.53
C PRO A 38 -1.41 -22.60 -12.20
N GLY A 39 -1.18 -22.87 -10.92
CA GLY A 39 -0.15 -23.81 -10.44
C GLY A 39 1.00 -23.17 -9.64
N ASP A 40 1.14 -21.84 -9.65
CA ASP A 40 2.14 -21.17 -8.81
C ASP A 40 1.73 -21.18 -7.33
N ASN A 41 2.72 -21.35 -6.44
CA ASN A 41 2.51 -21.13 -5.01
C ASN A 41 2.30 -19.63 -4.76
N TRP A 42 1.04 -19.22 -4.77
CA TRP A 42 0.56 -17.86 -4.56
C TRP A 42 1.28 -17.13 -3.41
N GLY A 43 1.52 -17.83 -2.30
CA GLY A 43 2.20 -17.25 -1.13
C GLY A 43 3.66 -16.88 -1.40
N LEU A 44 4.38 -17.71 -2.16
CA LEU A 44 5.79 -17.46 -2.51
C LEU A 44 5.94 -16.26 -3.44
N GLU A 45 5.08 -16.09 -4.44
CA GLU A 45 5.18 -14.97 -5.37
C GLU A 45 4.81 -13.63 -4.72
N VAL A 46 3.79 -13.61 -3.85
CA VAL A 46 3.48 -12.43 -3.03
C VAL A 46 4.65 -12.07 -2.10
N GLY A 47 5.25 -13.07 -1.45
CA GLY A 47 6.42 -12.90 -0.60
C GLY A 47 7.61 -12.31 -1.36
N LYS A 48 7.95 -12.88 -2.53
CA LYS A 48 9.01 -12.37 -3.41
C LYS A 48 8.75 -10.94 -3.87
N ALA A 49 7.50 -10.60 -4.24
CA ALA A 49 7.16 -9.26 -4.66
C ALA A 49 7.30 -8.23 -3.52
N LEU A 50 6.88 -8.61 -2.31
CA LEU A 50 7.07 -7.81 -1.11
C LEU A 50 8.57 -7.65 -0.80
N GLU A 51 9.35 -8.72 -0.93
CA GLU A 51 10.80 -8.72 -0.75
C GLU A 51 11.55 -7.89 -1.78
N GLN A 52 11.07 -7.77 -3.00
CA GLN A 52 11.74 -6.98 -4.03
C GLN A 52 11.33 -5.50 -4.02
N SER A 53 10.32 -5.15 -3.21
CA SER A 53 9.77 -3.81 -3.14
C SER A 53 10.57 -2.91 -2.20
N LYS A 54 10.62 -1.61 -2.53
CA LYS A 54 11.31 -0.57 -1.74
C LYS A 54 10.32 0.39 -1.07
N ALA A 55 9.04 0.23 -1.34
CA ALA A 55 7.97 1.05 -0.81
C ALA A 55 6.66 0.27 -0.86
N MET A 56 5.70 0.66 -0.02
CA MET A 56 4.39 0.03 0.06
C MET A 56 3.31 1.10 -0.08
N VAL A 57 2.24 0.77 -0.79
CA VAL A 57 0.96 1.45 -0.71
C VAL A 57 -0.03 0.45 -0.12
N VAL A 58 -0.64 0.77 1.01
CA VAL A 58 -1.63 -0.08 1.65
C VAL A 58 -3.00 0.60 1.56
N LEU A 59 -3.95 -0.06 0.91
CA LEU A 59 -5.33 0.44 0.81
C LEU A 59 -6.07 0.10 2.10
N ILE A 60 -6.68 1.12 2.70
CA ILE A 60 -7.42 1.01 3.96
C ILE A 60 -8.92 1.12 3.69
N SER A 61 -9.62 0.05 4.02
CA SER A 61 -11.07 -0.11 3.95
C SER A 61 -11.52 -1.02 5.10
N PRO A 62 -12.82 -1.09 5.44
CA PRO A 62 -13.33 -2.03 6.45
C PRO A 62 -12.98 -3.50 6.19
N LYS A 63 -12.68 -3.87 4.94
CA LYS A 63 -12.34 -5.24 4.54
C LYS A 63 -10.84 -5.48 4.54
N SER A 64 -10.04 -4.51 4.11
CA SER A 64 -8.59 -4.66 4.13
C SER A 64 -8.03 -4.69 5.54
N VAL A 65 -8.58 -3.93 6.48
CA VAL A 65 -8.14 -3.96 7.90
C VAL A 65 -8.44 -5.29 8.60
N LYS A 66 -9.35 -6.11 8.06
CA LYS A 66 -9.69 -7.45 8.56
C LYS A 66 -9.03 -8.58 7.76
N SER A 67 -8.29 -8.25 6.71
CA SER A 67 -7.62 -9.24 5.86
C SER A 67 -6.29 -9.65 6.50
N GLU A 68 -6.15 -10.92 6.85
CA GLU A 68 -4.91 -11.48 7.39
C GLU A 68 -3.72 -11.24 6.46
N SER A 69 -3.92 -11.37 5.13
CA SER A 69 -2.86 -11.07 4.15
C SER A 69 -2.40 -9.61 4.24
N VAL A 70 -3.33 -8.66 4.30
CA VAL A 70 -3.00 -7.23 4.37
C VAL A 70 -2.30 -6.91 5.70
N GLN A 71 -2.75 -7.51 6.80
CA GLN A 71 -2.12 -7.34 8.11
C GLN A 71 -0.69 -7.88 8.13
N HIS A 72 -0.45 -9.09 7.61
CA HIS A 72 0.88 -9.68 7.52
C HIS A 72 1.81 -8.87 6.62
N GLU A 73 1.35 -8.47 5.42
CA GLU A 73 2.12 -7.64 4.49
C GLU A 73 2.49 -6.30 5.14
N LEU A 74 1.53 -5.64 5.80
CA LEU A 74 1.77 -4.37 6.50
C LEU A 74 2.76 -4.54 7.66
N GLN A 75 2.59 -5.56 8.50
CA GLN A 75 3.50 -5.83 9.62
C GLN A 75 4.93 -6.03 9.11
N TYR A 76 5.10 -6.84 8.06
CA TYR A 76 6.40 -7.05 7.43
C TYR A 76 7.02 -5.73 6.95
N ALA A 77 6.26 -4.88 6.27
CA ALA A 77 6.75 -3.58 5.82
C ALA A 77 7.12 -2.65 6.99
N LEU A 78 6.38 -2.67 8.09
CA LEU A 78 6.65 -1.82 9.26
C LEU A 78 7.93 -2.20 10.00
N ILE A 79 8.27 -3.49 10.07
CA ILE A 79 9.49 -3.96 10.75
C ILE A 79 10.74 -3.94 9.85
N THR A 80 10.56 -3.81 8.54
CA THR A 80 11.66 -3.88 7.58
C THR A 80 12.21 -2.48 7.26
N SER A 81 13.47 -2.24 7.61
CA SER A 81 14.14 -0.93 7.51
C SER A 81 14.06 -0.26 6.12
N ARG A 82 14.06 -1.04 5.02
CA ARG A 82 13.95 -0.50 3.65
C ARG A 82 12.63 0.23 3.36
N PHE A 83 11.58 -0.04 4.11
CA PHE A 83 10.27 0.59 3.98
C PHE A 83 10.10 1.79 4.91
N LYS A 84 11.07 2.09 5.78
CA LYS A 84 11.03 3.24 6.69
C LYS A 84 10.78 4.52 5.90
N GLY A 85 9.71 5.24 6.27
CA GLY A 85 9.29 6.46 5.56
C GLY A 85 8.76 6.24 4.14
N ARG A 86 8.39 5.00 3.77
CA ARG A 86 7.96 4.60 2.41
C ARG A 86 6.73 3.69 2.42
N VAL A 87 6.00 3.60 3.53
CA VAL A 87 4.69 2.92 3.62
C VAL A 87 3.59 3.97 3.58
N VAL A 88 2.82 4.05 2.49
CA VAL A 88 1.77 5.08 2.32
C VAL A 88 0.40 4.45 2.54
N PRO A 89 -0.30 4.76 3.65
CA PRO A 89 -1.68 4.34 3.84
C PRO A 89 -2.62 5.18 2.99
N VAL A 90 -3.53 4.51 2.29
CA VAL A 90 -4.51 5.16 1.42
C VAL A 90 -5.91 4.77 1.87
N LEU A 91 -6.63 5.70 2.48
CA LEU A 91 -8.01 5.50 2.89
C LEU A 91 -8.93 5.55 1.66
N VAL A 92 -9.41 4.37 1.25
CA VAL A 92 -10.33 4.22 0.11
C VAL A 92 -11.80 4.21 0.55
N LYS A 93 -12.08 3.67 1.74
CA LYS A 93 -13.39 3.68 2.39
C LYS A 93 -13.21 4.06 3.86
N PRO A 94 -14.08 4.90 4.45
CA PRO A 94 -14.04 5.19 5.87
C PRO A 94 -14.11 3.90 6.70
N THR A 95 -13.28 3.79 7.72
CA THR A 95 -13.29 2.66 8.67
C THR A 95 -12.98 3.17 10.08
N ARG A 96 -13.55 2.53 11.10
CA ARG A 96 -13.24 2.79 12.51
C ARG A 96 -12.06 1.96 13.01
N ASP A 97 -11.71 0.90 12.29
CA ASP A 97 -10.70 -0.09 12.69
C ASP A 97 -9.31 0.25 12.08
N LEU A 98 -8.93 1.52 12.05
CA LEU A 98 -7.62 1.93 11.54
C LEU A 98 -6.53 1.49 12.54
N PRO A 99 -5.53 0.69 12.12
CA PRO A 99 -4.43 0.31 13.00
C PRO A 99 -3.72 1.54 13.58
N GLY A 100 -3.57 1.62 14.91
CA GLY A 100 -3.07 2.81 15.60
C GLY A 100 -1.71 3.29 15.10
N ILE A 101 -0.83 2.36 14.71
CA ILE A 101 0.48 2.68 14.13
C ILE A 101 0.36 3.55 12.86
N LEU A 102 -0.68 3.38 12.04
CA LEU A 102 -0.88 4.14 10.81
C LEU A 102 -1.30 5.59 11.05
N GLN A 103 -1.76 5.94 12.26
CA GLN A 103 -2.07 7.33 12.62
C GLN A 103 -0.80 8.21 12.62
N ARG A 104 0.38 7.58 12.70
CA ARG A 104 1.68 8.26 12.65
C ARG A 104 2.20 8.51 11.23
N PHE A 105 1.45 8.04 10.23
CA PHE A 105 1.83 8.13 8.83
C PHE A 105 0.99 9.22 8.13
N PRO A 106 1.50 9.83 7.06
CA PRO A 106 0.68 10.66 6.19
C PRO A 106 -0.35 9.78 5.46
N ILE A 107 -1.60 9.85 5.91
CA ILE A 107 -2.71 9.10 5.32
C ILE A 107 -3.27 9.87 4.14
N VAL A 108 -3.18 9.29 2.94
CA VAL A 108 -3.83 9.83 1.75
C VAL A 108 -5.28 9.38 1.69
N ARG A 109 -6.21 10.29 1.39
CA ARG A 109 -7.64 9.96 1.21
C ARG A 109 -8.01 10.05 -0.26
N VAL A 110 -8.64 9.00 -0.80
CA VAL A 110 -9.07 9.02 -2.22
C VAL A 110 -10.19 10.04 -2.45
N GLY A 111 -11.15 10.11 -1.51
CA GLY A 111 -12.29 11.03 -1.59
C GLY A 111 -12.97 10.98 -2.97
N GLN A 112 -13.39 12.14 -3.47
CA GLN A 112 -13.95 12.26 -4.82
C GLN A 112 -12.88 12.46 -5.92
N ASN A 113 -11.61 12.67 -5.57
CA ASN A 113 -10.55 13.02 -6.54
C ASN A 113 -9.35 12.07 -6.45
N LEU A 114 -9.48 10.94 -7.14
CA LEU A 114 -8.41 9.94 -7.25
C LEU A 114 -7.13 10.48 -7.90
N GLN A 115 -7.21 11.47 -8.78
CA GLN A 115 -6.02 12.04 -9.42
C GLN A 115 -5.19 12.85 -8.41
N LYS A 116 -5.84 13.68 -7.58
CA LYS A 116 -5.18 14.39 -6.48
C LYS A 116 -4.55 13.41 -5.51
N ALA A 117 -5.31 12.41 -5.07
CA ALA A 117 -4.81 11.36 -4.18
C ALA A 117 -3.57 10.66 -4.76
N THR A 118 -3.59 10.30 -6.04
CA THR A 118 -2.45 9.61 -6.64
C THR A 118 -1.21 10.50 -6.78
N ARG A 119 -1.38 11.80 -7.07
CA ARG A 119 -0.24 12.75 -7.07
C ARG A 119 0.43 12.81 -5.70
N GLU A 120 -0.38 12.81 -4.64
CA GLU A 120 0.11 12.80 -3.27
C GLU A 120 0.84 11.49 -2.92
N ILE A 121 0.28 10.33 -3.30
CA ILE A 121 0.95 9.04 -3.16
C ILE A 121 2.31 9.06 -3.85
N VAL A 122 2.37 9.52 -5.12
CA VAL A 122 3.64 9.60 -5.87
C VAL A 122 4.65 10.51 -5.18
N LYS A 123 4.22 11.66 -4.66
CA LYS A 123 5.08 12.59 -3.92
C LYS A 123 5.68 11.91 -2.69
N LEU A 124 4.84 11.30 -1.84
CA LEU A 124 5.28 10.59 -0.64
C LEU A 124 6.22 9.43 -0.98
N LEU A 125 5.91 8.66 -2.03
CA LEU A 125 6.74 7.55 -2.46
C LEU A 125 8.09 7.99 -3.02
N LYS A 126 8.20 9.14 -3.70
CA LYS A 126 9.48 9.60 -4.28
C LYS A 126 10.39 10.24 -3.24
N HIS A 127 9.84 11.08 -2.37
CA HIS A 127 10.61 11.84 -1.39
C HIS A 127 10.79 11.11 -0.06
N GLY A 128 9.90 10.18 0.28
CA GLY A 128 9.80 9.64 1.63
C GLY A 128 9.22 10.66 2.61
N PHE A 129 9.09 10.25 3.87
CA PHE A 129 8.61 11.10 4.96
C PHE A 129 9.10 10.55 6.31
N GLU A 130 9.05 11.40 7.33
CA GLU A 130 9.26 10.99 8.72
C GLU A 130 7.90 10.70 9.38
N LEU A 131 7.90 9.76 10.32
CA LEU A 131 6.71 9.45 11.10
C LEU A 131 6.52 10.54 12.16
N THR A 132 5.27 10.90 12.43
CA THR A 132 5.02 11.75 13.59
C THR A 132 5.45 11.02 14.88
N PRO A 133 6.06 11.75 15.83
CA PRO A 133 6.37 11.21 17.15
C PRO A 133 5.10 10.64 17.80
N ALA A 134 5.25 9.62 18.63
CA ALA A 134 4.16 9.26 19.53
C ALA A 134 3.96 10.46 20.48
N THR A 135 2.76 11.04 20.50
CA THR A 135 2.42 12.03 21.52
C THR A 135 2.42 11.30 22.86
N SER A 136 3.37 11.65 23.73
CA SER A 136 3.44 11.17 25.12
C SER A 136 2.21 11.54 25.92
#